data_AF-A0A3N4RIP6-F1
#
_entry.id   AF-A0A3N4RIP6-F1
#
_cell.length_a   1.000
_cell.length_b   1.000
_cell.length_c   1.000
_cell.angle_alpha   90.00
_cell.angle_beta   90.00
_cell.angle_gamma   90.00
#
_symmetry.space_group_name_H-M   'P 1'
#
loop_
_entity.id
_entity.type
_entity.pdbx_description
1 polymer ?
#
loop_
_entity_poly.entity_id
_entity_poly.type
_entity_poly.pdbx_seq_one_letter_code
_entity_poly.pdbx_strand_id
1 'polypeptide(L)'
;MTITTAEPIRTAETTNRTYDLSVTTQGPLYPPSEIMDENGDFVVIGRINRPAPDGGTVSAWGSAVVSADSPLPEFGRHLPYTIVRELPDALPPQEAATPLYTLPLPLPCNNYNMLFAPEQRPDAHSVERPSYPLHQAPIPDARFEDGLRVREPIRLAQWVKARGQLEVDLSADRRSATFSFGFTGLIPDSLYTVMSLREHDLDPDGPTRPGPLGVPNAFMTDQHGMAHYRATLPNPFPAAGTPGANRVINVIVLWMSYQQNYGGAIGHFGLGGDIHAQLKLQGPSFAEFTTVD
;
A
#
# COMPACT_ATOMS: atom_id res chain seq x y z
N MET A 1 -52.05 -33.60 6.46
CA MET A 1 -51.44 -32.29 6.74
C MET A 1 -49.95 -32.43 6.53
N THR A 2 -49.46 -32.00 5.38
CA THR A 2 -48.05 -32.07 5.02
C THR A 2 -47.45 -30.73 5.34
N ILE A 3 -46.53 -30.69 6.30
CA ILE A 3 -45.81 -29.47 6.68
C ILE A 3 -44.77 -29.21 5.59
N THR A 4 -45.03 -28.20 4.77
CA THR A 4 -44.05 -27.68 3.81
C THR A 4 -43.00 -26.92 4.61
N THR A 5 -41.80 -27.49 4.74
CA THR A 5 -40.62 -26.78 5.21
C THR A 5 -40.28 -25.67 4.22
N ALA A 6 -40.40 -24.42 4.67
CA ALA A 6 -39.95 -23.26 3.92
C ALA A 6 -38.44 -23.38 3.64
N GLU A 7 -38.05 -23.23 2.37
CA GLU A 7 -36.64 -23.08 2.01
C GLU A 7 -36.05 -21.86 2.73
N PRO A 8 -34.80 -21.94 3.21
CA PRO A 8 -34.13 -20.79 3.77
C PRO A 8 -33.98 -19.74 2.67
N ILE A 9 -34.36 -18.51 2.98
CA ILE A 9 -34.15 -17.33 2.14
C ILE A 9 -32.65 -17.27 1.85
N ARG A 10 -32.24 -17.58 0.61
CA ARG A 10 -30.90 -17.26 0.13
C ARG A 10 -30.77 -15.75 0.23
N THR A 11 -29.99 -15.27 1.20
CA THR A 11 -29.48 -13.90 1.20
C THR A 11 -28.85 -13.67 -0.16
N ALA A 12 -29.31 -12.65 -0.88
CA ALA A 12 -28.76 -12.29 -2.18
C ALA A 12 -27.24 -12.17 -2.04
N GLU A 13 -26.50 -13.01 -2.75
CA GLU A 13 -25.03 -12.96 -2.72
C GLU A 13 -24.58 -11.65 -3.35
N THR A 14 -23.75 -10.90 -2.63
CA THR A 14 -23.20 -9.63 -3.10
C THR A 14 -22.32 -9.87 -4.33
N THR A 15 -22.75 -9.39 -5.49
CA THR A 15 -21.98 -9.47 -6.75
C THR A 15 -21.19 -8.21 -7.06
N ASN A 16 -21.47 -7.11 -6.36
CA ASN A 16 -20.75 -5.84 -6.48
C ASN A 16 -20.64 -5.18 -5.10
N ARG A 17 -19.49 -4.57 -4.81
CA ARG A 17 -19.37 -3.61 -3.71
C ARG A 17 -18.36 -2.51 -4.01
N THR A 18 -18.67 -1.31 -3.52
CA THR A 18 -17.79 -0.15 -3.50
C THR A 18 -17.10 0.02 -2.14
N TYR A 19 -15.82 0.42 -2.16
CA TYR A 19 -14.97 0.70 -1.00
C TYR A 19 -14.28 2.05 -1.18
N ASP A 20 -14.16 2.80 -0.08
CA ASP A 20 -13.33 4.00 -0.05
C ASP A 20 -11.92 3.65 0.45
N LEU A 21 -10.91 4.05 -0.30
CA LEU A 21 -9.52 3.89 0.10
C LEU A 21 -9.11 4.97 1.09
N SER A 22 -8.32 4.59 2.08
CA SER A 22 -7.74 5.51 3.06
C SER A 22 -6.35 5.97 2.60
N VAL A 23 -6.07 7.26 2.79
CA VAL A 23 -4.71 7.81 2.68
C VAL A 23 -3.80 7.07 3.63
N THR A 24 -2.60 6.72 3.16
CA THR A 24 -1.58 6.09 3.97
C THR A 24 -0.19 6.57 3.56
N THR A 25 0.80 6.28 4.37
CA THR A 25 2.23 6.27 4.01
C THR A 25 2.84 4.90 4.36
N GLN A 26 2.00 3.88 4.61
CA GLN A 26 2.38 2.63 5.25
C GLN A 26 1.90 1.42 4.44
N GLY A 27 2.83 0.66 3.85
CA GLY A 27 2.59 -0.66 3.30
C GLY A 27 2.45 -1.71 4.41
N PRO A 28 3.56 -2.35 4.85
CA PRO A 28 3.60 -3.19 6.04
C PRO A 28 3.63 -2.35 7.33
N LEU A 29 3.51 -2.98 8.49
CA LEU A 29 3.67 -2.32 9.79
C LEU A 29 5.15 -1.94 10.10
N TYR A 30 6.10 -2.55 9.41
CA TYR A 30 7.53 -2.33 9.59
C TYR A 30 8.19 -2.33 8.20
N PRO A 31 8.93 -1.27 7.83
CA PRO A 31 9.12 -0.03 8.58
C PRO A 31 7.80 0.67 8.94
N PRO A 32 7.75 1.51 10.01
CA PRO A 32 6.52 2.21 10.40
C PRO A 32 5.86 2.99 9.25
N SER A 33 6.66 3.48 8.30
CA SER A 33 6.21 4.13 7.08
C SER A 33 7.23 3.94 5.94
N GLU A 34 6.76 4.09 4.71
CA GLU A 34 7.52 4.22 3.47
C GLU A 34 7.92 5.66 3.15
N ILE A 35 7.71 6.59 4.09
CA ILE A 35 8.01 8.01 3.97
C ILE A 35 8.70 8.50 5.24
N MET A 36 9.73 9.32 5.05
CA MET A 36 10.38 10.08 6.12
C MET A 36 10.17 11.59 5.96
N ASP A 37 10.41 12.33 7.03
CA ASP A 37 10.64 13.77 6.98
C ASP A 37 12.14 14.10 6.81
N GLU A 38 12.46 15.39 6.81
CA GLU A 38 13.83 15.90 6.67
C GLU A 38 14.76 15.55 7.84
N ASN A 39 14.22 15.15 8.99
CA ASN A 39 15.00 14.71 10.15
C ASN A 39 15.32 13.21 10.11
N GLY A 40 14.76 12.50 9.12
CA GLY A 40 14.86 11.04 9.02
C GLY A 40 13.86 10.31 9.91
N ASP A 41 12.85 10.99 10.47
CA ASP A 41 11.79 10.32 11.22
C ASP A 41 10.66 9.88 10.27
N PHE A 42 10.02 8.74 10.57
CA PHE A 42 8.92 8.21 9.78
C PHE A 42 7.68 9.09 9.89
N VAL A 43 7.10 9.48 8.75
CA VAL A 43 5.80 10.16 8.71
C VAL A 43 4.73 9.10 8.51
N VAL A 44 4.15 8.60 9.60
CA VAL A 44 3.18 7.50 9.59
C VAL A 44 1.76 8.04 9.41
N ILE A 45 1.07 7.60 8.36
CA ILE A 45 -0.39 7.66 8.21
C ILE A 45 -0.84 6.23 7.95
N GLY A 46 -1.50 5.62 8.94
CA GLY A 46 -1.77 4.19 8.91
C GLY A 46 -1.98 3.65 10.30
N ARG A 47 -1.58 2.40 10.54
CA ARG A 47 -1.67 1.80 11.87
C ARG A 47 -0.50 2.25 12.74
N ILE A 48 -0.82 2.80 13.91
CA ILE A 48 0.14 3.24 14.91
C ILE A 48 0.10 2.28 16.10
N ASN A 49 1.24 1.65 16.37
CA ASN A 49 1.42 0.77 17.51
C ASN A 49 1.69 1.60 18.76
N ARG A 50 0.80 1.50 19.76
CA ARG A 50 0.91 2.19 21.06
C ARG A 50 0.91 1.17 22.21
N PRO A 51 1.45 1.51 23.38
CA PRO A 51 1.33 0.67 24.57
C PRO A 51 -0.14 0.50 24.93
N ALA A 52 -0.58 -0.74 25.17
CA ALA A 52 -1.89 -1.03 25.73
C ALA A 52 -1.83 -0.98 27.27
N PRO A 53 -2.96 -0.73 27.96
CA PRO A 53 -2.99 -0.65 29.43
C PRO A 53 -2.53 -1.93 30.15
N ASP A 54 -2.62 -3.08 29.49
CA ASP A 54 -2.21 -4.40 29.99
C ASP A 54 -0.73 -4.71 29.74
N GLY A 55 0.04 -3.75 29.21
CA GLY A 55 1.44 -3.96 28.82
C GLY A 55 1.62 -4.56 27.43
N GLY A 56 0.53 -4.82 26.69
CA GLY A 56 0.55 -5.24 25.30
C GLY A 56 0.75 -4.08 24.31
N THR A 57 0.48 -4.34 23.03
CA THR A 57 0.48 -3.32 21.96
C THR A 57 -0.91 -3.21 21.35
N VAL A 58 -1.45 -2.00 21.28
CA VAL A 58 -2.66 -1.70 20.51
C VAL A 58 -2.27 -1.02 19.20
N SER A 59 -2.86 -1.48 18.10
CA SER A 59 -2.59 -0.94 16.76
C SER A 59 -3.88 -0.37 16.18
N ALA A 60 -3.92 0.96 16.02
CA ALA A 60 -5.10 1.69 15.53
C ALA A 60 -4.72 2.65 14.40
N TRP A 61 -5.66 2.92 13.50
CA TRP A 61 -5.45 3.87 12.41
C TRP A 61 -5.29 5.29 12.96
N GLY A 62 -4.31 6.04 12.48
CA GLY A 62 -4.01 7.41 12.88
C GLY A 62 -2.82 7.98 12.12
N SER A 63 -2.35 9.14 12.57
CA SER A 63 -1.19 9.82 11.97
C SER A 63 -0.21 10.32 13.03
N ALA A 64 1.09 10.07 12.84
CA ALA A 64 2.15 10.50 13.76
C ALA A 64 3.51 10.57 13.06
N VAL A 65 4.43 11.34 13.65
CA VAL A 65 5.85 11.20 13.35
C VAL A 65 6.48 10.24 14.36
N VAL A 66 7.15 9.23 13.83
CA VAL A 66 7.70 8.09 14.57
C VAL A 66 9.21 8.05 14.36
N SER A 67 9.96 7.88 15.45
CA SER A 67 11.41 7.89 15.39
C SER A 67 11.96 6.73 14.57
N ALA A 68 13.03 6.99 13.81
CA ALA A 68 13.83 5.96 13.14
C ALA A 68 14.47 4.95 14.09
N ASP A 69 14.57 5.28 15.38
CA ASP A 69 15.09 4.39 16.45
C ASP A 69 13.96 3.58 17.13
N SER A 70 12.78 3.51 16.52
CA SER A 70 11.67 2.71 17.06
C SER A 70 12.05 1.23 17.18
N PRO A 71 11.55 0.53 18.22
CA PRO A 71 11.87 -0.88 18.43
C PRO A 71 11.50 -1.74 17.21
N LEU A 72 12.43 -2.61 16.80
CA LEU A 72 12.24 -3.55 15.71
C LEU A 72 12.00 -4.97 16.25
N PRO A 73 10.76 -5.47 16.24
CA PRO A 73 10.47 -6.85 16.63
C PRO A 73 10.79 -7.83 15.50
N GLU A 74 10.79 -9.12 15.83
CA GLU A 74 10.73 -10.20 14.83
C GLU A 74 9.50 -10.04 13.91
N PHE A 75 9.61 -10.54 12.68
CA PHE A 75 8.48 -10.52 11.74
C PHE A 75 7.25 -11.23 12.33
N GLY A 76 6.06 -10.64 12.13
CA GLY A 76 4.80 -11.12 12.72
C GLY A 76 4.55 -10.67 14.16
N ARG A 77 5.51 -10.00 14.83
CA ARG A 77 5.31 -9.39 16.16
C ARG A 77 5.23 -7.87 16.07
N HIS A 78 4.56 -7.26 17.04
CA HIS A 78 4.39 -5.81 17.12
C HIS A 78 4.86 -5.29 18.47
N LEU A 79 5.56 -4.16 18.44
CA LEU A 79 5.94 -3.37 19.61
C LEU A 79 5.45 -1.94 19.46
N PRO A 80 5.22 -1.22 20.56
CA PRO A 80 4.90 0.20 20.49
C PRO A 80 6.00 0.98 19.79
N TYR A 81 5.61 1.92 18.94
CA TYR A 81 6.55 2.83 18.29
C TYR A 81 7.03 3.92 19.26
N THR A 82 8.22 4.46 19.01
CA THR A 82 8.69 5.68 19.66
C THR A 82 8.08 6.88 18.92
N ILE A 83 6.90 7.32 19.36
CA ILE A 83 6.20 8.46 18.76
C ILE A 83 6.90 9.76 19.17
N VAL A 84 7.42 10.50 18.18
CA VAL A 84 8.03 11.83 18.39
C VAL A 84 6.93 12.85 18.64
N ARG A 85 5.87 12.80 17.85
CA ARG A 85 4.68 13.67 17.97
C ARG A 85 3.51 13.12 17.17
N GLU A 86 2.30 13.42 17.62
CA GLU A 86 1.07 13.08 16.91
C GLU A 86 0.78 14.11 15.80
N LEU A 87 0.19 13.66 14.69
CA LEU A 87 -0.26 14.54 13.60
C LEU A 87 -1.79 14.68 13.68
N PRO A 88 -2.33 15.91 13.77
CA PRO A 88 -3.77 16.12 13.79
C PRO A 88 -4.40 15.88 12.41
N ASP A 89 -5.69 15.54 12.38
CA ASP A 89 -6.44 15.35 11.13
C ASP A 89 -6.41 16.60 10.23
N ALA A 90 -6.50 17.78 10.85
CA ALA A 90 -6.32 19.06 10.19
C ALA A 90 -4.87 19.54 10.39
N LEU A 91 -4.05 19.37 9.35
CA LEU A 91 -2.63 19.74 9.42
C LEU A 91 -2.44 21.26 9.59
N PRO A 92 -1.74 21.71 10.64
CA PRO A 92 -1.36 23.11 10.74
C PRO A 92 -0.36 23.48 9.62
N PRO A 93 -0.19 24.78 9.28
CA PRO A 93 0.63 25.21 8.15
C PRO A 93 2.06 24.64 8.14
N GLN A 94 2.67 24.47 9.31
CA GLN A 94 4.01 23.91 9.44
C GLN A 94 4.05 22.43 9.02
N GLU A 95 3.16 21.60 9.56
CA GLU A 95 3.05 20.17 9.19
C GLU A 95 2.62 20.00 7.74
N ALA A 96 1.70 20.83 7.28
CA ALA A 96 1.26 20.87 5.89
C ALA A 96 2.44 21.11 4.93
N ALA A 97 3.42 21.91 5.35
CA ALA A 97 4.59 22.25 4.57
C ALA A 97 5.71 21.20 4.63
N THR A 98 5.64 20.19 5.49
CA THR A 98 6.71 19.20 5.67
C THR A 98 7.06 18.52 4.34
N PRO A 99 8.31 18.66 3.84
CA PRO A 99 8.77 17.92 2.68
C PRO A 99 8.91 16.44 3.01
N LEU A 100 8.52 15.58 2.06
CA LEU A 100 8.57 14.13 2.21
C LEU A 100 9.81 13.54 1.53
N TYR A 101 10.34 12.50 2.15
CA TYR A 101 11.59 11.85 1.78
C TYR A 101 11.41 10.34 1.61
N THR A 102 12.27 9.73 0.79
CA THR A 102 12.41 8.28 0.69
C THR A 102 13.05 7.72 1.97
N LEU A 103 13.00 6.41 2.16
CA LEU A 103 13.84 5.74 3.15
C LEU A 103 15.27 5.63 2.61
N PRO A 104 16.31 5.66 3.48
CA PRO A 104 17.65 5.25 3.10
C PRO A 104 17.72 3.73 2.89
N LEU A 105 18.80 3.26 2.26
CA LEU A 105 19.13 1.84 2.17
C LEU A 105 20.41 1.55 2.97
N PRO A 106 20.44 0.47 3.79
CA PRO A 106 19.35 -0.47 4.06
C PRO A 106 18.15 0.17 4.79
N LEU A 107 16.95 -0.40 4.59
CA LEU A 107 15.71 0.16 5.14
C LEU A 107 15.73 0.16 6.68
N PRO A 108 15.54 1.31 7.35
CA PRO A 108 15.51 1.41 8.81
C PRO A 108 14.24 0.74 9.36
N CYS A 109 14.30 0.17 10.57
CA CYS A 109 13.17 -0.52 11.20
C CYS A 109 12.46 -1.56 10.31
N ASN A 110 13.17 -2.20 9.38
CA ASN A 110 12.58 -3.20 8.50
C ASN A 110 12.74 -4.62 9.06
N ASN A 111 11.62 -5.27 9.40
CA ASN A 111 11.59 -6.71 9.69
C ASN A 111 10.86 -7.49 8.59
N TYR A 112 10.42 -6.81 7.54
CA TYR A 112 9.79 -7.40 6.38
C TYR A 112 10.84 -7.63 5.30
N ASN A 113 11.51 -8.78 5.37
CA ASN A 113 12.66 -9.14 4.53
C ASN A 113 12.29 -9.54 3.09
N MET A 114 11.21 -8.97 2.55
CA MET A 114 10.72 -9.34 1.23
C MET A 114 11.35 -8.48 0.13
N LEU A 115 12.11 -9.14 -0.73
CA LEU A 115 12.60 -8.57 -1.99
C LEU A 115 11.52 -8.68 -3.05
N PHE A 116 11.10 -7.54 -3.58
CA PHE A 116 9.96 -7.48 -4.48
C PHE A 116 10.33 -7.34 -5.96
N ALA A 117 11.33 -8.09 -6.43
CA ALA A 117 11.65 -8.29 -7.85
C ALA A 117 12.73 -9.39 -7.99
N PRO A 118 12.39 -10.68 -7.86
CA PRO A 118 13.39 -11.71 -7.70
C PRO A 118 14.25 -11.95 -8.95
N GLU A 119 13.73 -11.68 -10.16
CA GLU A 119 14.48 -11.94 -11.40
C GLU A 119 15.37 -10.78 -11.83
N GLN A 120 15.15 -9.56 -11.32
CA GLN A 120 15.79 -8.36 -11.86
C GLN A 120 17.01 -7.91 -11.04
N ARG A 121 17.00 -8.05 -9.70
CA ARG A 121 18.14 -7.66 -8.83
C ARG A 121 18.22 -8.44 -7.52
N PRO A 122 18.87 -9.61 -7.48
CA PRO A 122 19.04 -10.39 -6.25
C PRO A 122 19.90 -9.67 -5.19
N ASP A 123 20.73 -8.72 -5.61
CA ASP A 123 21.68 -7.96 -4.81
C ASP A 123 21.14 -6.60 -4.31
N ALA A 124 19.86 -6.27 -4.57
CA ALA A 124 19.28 -4.98 -4.20
C ALA A 124 19.43 -4.63 -2.70
N HIS A 125 19.43 -5.64 -1.82
CA HIS A 125 19.62 -5.49 -0.38
C HIS A 125 21.03 -5.07 0.05
N SER A 126 22.02 -5.22 -0.82
CA SER A 126 23.42 -4.85 -0.57
C SER A 126 23.75 -3.39 -0.94
N VAL A 127 22.79 -2.70 -1.53
CA VAL A 127 22.97 -1.34 -2.03
C VAL A 127 22.80 -0.34 -0.88
N GLU A 128 23.80 0.50 -0.64
CA GLU A 128 23.77 1.56 0.38
C GLU A 128 23.48 2.92 -0.24
N ARG A 129 22.46 3.63 0.27
CA ARG A 129 22.02 4.91 -0.31
C ARG A 129 21.42 5.82 0.74
N PRO A 130 21.63 7.14 0.64
CA PRO A 130 20.98 8.09 1.53
C PRO A 130 19.49 8.20 1.21
N SER A 131 18.75 8.79 2.15
CA SER A 131 17.40 9.28 1.90
C SER A 131 17.44 10.49 0.96
N TYR A 132 16.46 10.59 0.06
CA TYR A 132 16.30 11.72 -0.86
C TYR A 132 14.94 12.39 -0.64
N PRO A 133 14.84 13.72 -0.79
CA PRO A 133 13.55 14.35 -1.02
C PRO A 133 12.85 13.64 -2.19
N LEU A 134 11.54 13.34 -2.07
CA LEU A 134 10.84 12.50 -3.05
C LEU A 134 10.99 12.98 -4.51
N HIS A 135 11.01 14.29 -4.73
CA HIS A 135 11.15 14.93 -6.04
C HIS A 135 12.58 14.92 -6.61
N GLN A 136 13.56 14.52 -5.81
CA GLN A 136 14.98 14.42 -6.16
C GLN A 136 15.48 12.96 -6.08
N ALA A 137 14.57 11.99 -5.94
CA ALA A 137 14.91 10.58 -6.04
C ALA A 137 15.63 10.33 -7.38
N PRO A 138 16.86 9.79 -7.37
CA PRO A 138 17.69 9.80 -8.55
C PRO A 138 17.25 8.75 -9.55
N ILE A 139 17.15 9.15 -10.80
CA ILE A 139 16.73 8.30 -11.90
C ILE A 139 17.99 7.96 -12.71
N PRO A 140 18.45 6.70 -12.72
CA PRO A 140 19.65 6.32 -13.45
C PRO A 140 19.59 6.76 -14.92
N ASP A 141 20.69 7.29 -15.42
CA ASP A 141 20.88 7.79 -16.79
C ASP A 141 19.96 8.94 -17.25
N ALA A 142 19.15 9.52 -16.35
CA ALA A 142 18.32 10.66 -16.68
C ALA A 142 19.16 11.94 -16.90
N ARG A 143 18.85 12.65 -17.98
CA ARG A 143 19.42 13.96 -18.32
C ARG A 143 18.36 15.05 -18.18
N PHE A 144 18.79 16.30 -18.21
CA PHE A 144 17.88 17.44 -18.16
C PHE A 144 16.88 17.42 -19.33
N GLU A 145 17.35 17.05 -20.53
CA GLU A 145 16.56 16.98 -21.76
C GLU A 145 15.53 15.85 -21.75
N ASP A 146 15.68 14.84 -20.88
CA ASP A 146 14.72 13.74 -20.74
C ASP A 146 13.44 14.19 -20.02
N GLY A 147 13.43 15.39 -19.44
CA GLY A 147 12.20 16.09 -19.11
C GLY A 147 11.40 15.48 -17.97
N LEU A 148 12.04 15.30 -16.80
CA LEU A 148 11.37 14.79 -15.59
C LEU A 148 10.07 15.55 -15.30
N ARG A 149 9.00 14.83 -14.94
CA ARG A 149 7.68 15.41 -14.68
C ARG A 149 7.57 15.97 -13.27
N VAL A 150 8.02 15.19 -12.29
CA VAL A 150 8.06 15.63 -10.88
C VAL A 150 9.38 16.33 -10.62
N ARG A 151 9.32 17.61 -10.24
CA ARG A 151 10.48 18.48 -9.96
C ARG A 151 10.35 19.30 -8.70
N GLU A 152 9.15 19.44 -8.16
CA GLU A 152 8.86 20.27 -7.00
C GLU A 152 8.74 19.42 -5.75
N PRO A 153 9.12 19.94 -4.56
CA PRO A 153 8.97 19.22 -3.30
C PRO A 153 7.57 18.67 -3.08
N ILE A 154 7.48 17.35 -2.90
CA ILE A 154 6.25 16.69 -2.47
C ILE A 154 6.11 16.91 -0.96
N ARG A 155 5.02 17.56 -0.56
CA ARG A 155 4.75 17.92 0.85
C ARG A 155 3.62 17.08 1.43
N LEU A 156 3.58 16.99 2.76
CA LEU A 156 2.53 16.24 3.47
C LEU A 156 1.12 16.71 3.09
N ALA A 157 0.88 18.02 2.97
CA ALA A 157 -0.42 18.54 2.54
C ALA A 157 -0.83 18.12 1.13
N GLN A 158 0.13 17.85 0.24
CA GLN A 158 -0.15 17.30 -1.08
C GLN A 158 -0.49 15.81 -0.99
N TRP A 159 0.28 15.07 -0.19
CA TRP A 159 0.09 13.63 0.02
C TRP A 159 -1.31 13.29 0.52
N VAL A 160 -1.80 14.02 1.53
CA VAL A 160 -3.09 13.75 2.19
C VAL A 160 -4.32 14.17 1.40
N LYS A 161 -4.15 14.80 0.23
CA LYS A 161 -5.25 15.12 -0.68
C LYS A 161 -5.78 13.92 -1.44
N ALA A 162 -4.99 12.85 -1.54
CA ALA A 162 -5.35 11.65 -2.30
C ALA A 162 -6.68 11.07 -1.81
N ARG A 163 -7.56 10.74 -2.76
CA ARG A 163 -8.80 10.00 -2.54
C ARG A 163 -8.92 8.94 -3.62
N GLY A 164 -9.46 7.79 -3.25
CA GLY A 164 -9.72 6.71 -4.19
C GLY A 164 -10.97 5.94 -3.81
N GLN A 165 -11.74 5.59 -4.83
CA GLN A 165 -12.87 4.67 -4.72
C GLN A 165 -12.54 3.42 -5.53
N LEU A 166 -12.80 2.25 -4.94
CA LEU A 166 -12.67 0.94 -5.56
C LEU A 166 -14.05 0.30 -5.66
N GLU A 167 -14.44 -0.10 -6.86
CA GLU A 167 -15.57 -0.99 -7.11
C GLU A 167 -15.06 -2.39 -7.47
N VAL A 168 -15.61 -3.41 -6.82
CA VAL A 168 -15.33 -4.82 -7.09
C VAL A 168 -16.57 -5.49 -7.63
N ASP A 169 -16.50 -6.03 -8.84
CA ASP A 169 -17.57 -6.72 -9.54
C ASP A 169 -17.21 -8.19 -9.79
N LEU A 170 -17.99 -9.11 -9.25
CA LEU A 170 -17.88 -10.53 -9.52
C LEU A 170 -18.53 -10.86 -10.88
N SER A 171 -17.86 -11.64 -11.72
CA SER A 171 -18.43 -12.09 -12.99
C SER A 171 -19.67 -12.96 -12.77
N ALA A 172 -20.58 -13.00 -13.76
CA ALA A 172 -21.82 -13.78 -13.66
C ALA A 172 -21.57 -15.29 -13.43
N ASP A 173 -20.47 -15.83 -13.96
CA ASP A 173 -20.02 -17.20 -13.75
C ASP A 173 -19.19 -17.39 -12.47
N ARG A 174 -18.91 -16.30 -11.74
CA ARG A 174 -18.10 -16.22 -10.52
C ARG A 174 -16.67 -16.71 -10.67
N ARG A 175 -16.14 -16.79 -11.88
CA ARG A 175 -14.76 -17.24 -12.15
C ARG A 175 -13.73 -16.13 -12.06
N SER A 176 -14.19 -14.89 -12.09
CA SER A 176 -13.32 -13.71 -12.09
C SER A 176 -13.96 -12.56 -11.31
N ALA A 177 -13.14 -11.59 -10.92
CA ALA A 177 -13.64 -10.31 -10.44
C ALA A 177 -12.91 -9.15 -11.10
N THR A 178 -13.65 -8.08 -11.40
CA THR A 178 -13.14 -6.82 -11.91
C THR A 178 -12.99 -5.84 -10.76
N PHE A 179 -11.84 -5.17 -10.70
CA PHE A 179 -11.53 -4.08 -9.78
C PHE A 179 -11.43 -2.80 -10.60
N SER A 180 -12.35 -1.86 -10.37
CA SER A 180 -12.43 -0.57 -11.06
C SER A 180 -12.16 0.55 -10.07
N PHE A 181 -11.22 1.44 -10.40
CA PHE A 181 -10.80 2.53 -9.53
C PHE A 181 -11.05 3.90 -10.15
N GLY A 182 -11.48 4.84 -9.31
CA GLY A 182 -11.46 6.27 -9.59
C GLY A 182 -10.64 7.01 -8.54
N PHE A 183 -9.70 7.84 -8.99
CA PHE A 183 -8.80 8.58 -8.12
C PHE A 183 -8.87 10.09 -8.33
N THR A 184 -8.71 10.84 -7.24
CA THR A 184 -8.56 12.30 -7.27
C THR A 184 -7.54 12.75 -6.22
N GLY A 185 -6.94 13.92 -6.44
CA GLY A 185 -5.99 14.52 -5.48
C GLY A 185 -4.71 13.71 -5.30
N LEU A 186 -4.40 12.78 -6.21
CA LEU A 186 -3.10 12.13 -6.29
C LEU A 186 -2.01 13.14 -6.66
N ILE A 187 -0.74 12.73 -6.59
CA ILE A 187 0.37 13.55 -7.10
C ILE A 187 0.15 13.74 -8.62
N PRO A 188 0.08 14.98 -9.14
CA PRO A 188 -0.11 15.21 -10.57
C PRO A 188 1.02 14.66 -11.45
N ASP A 189 0.69 14.36 -12.71
CA ASP A 189 1.64 13.96 -13.75
C ASP A 189 2.60 12.81 -13.34
N SER A 190 2.12 11.90 -12.51
CA SER A 190 2.93 10.93 -11.79
C SER A 190 2.55 9.49 -12.11
N LEU A 191 3.55 8.62 -11.98
CA LEU A 191 3.43 7.19 -12.19
C LEU A 191 3.03 6.48 -10.90
N TYR A 192 2.07 5.59 -11.02
CA TYR A 192 1.57 4.75 -9.94
C TYR A 192 1.55 3.29 -10.34
N THR A 193 1.59 2.41 -9.34
CA THR A 193 1.30 0.97 -9.48
C THR A 193 0.21 0.54 -8.50
N VAL A 194 -0.55 -0.50 -8.87
CA VAL A 194 -1.58 -1.11 -8.03
C VAL A 194 -1.25 -2.58 -7.78
N MET A 195 -1.28 -2.95 -6.50
CA MET A 195 -0.97 -4.30 -6.06
C MET A 195 -2.10 -4.91 -5.26
N SER A 196 -2.15 -6.24 -5.26
CA SER A 196 -2.97 -7.02 -4.35
C SER A 196 -2.13 -7.49 -3.17
N LEU A 197 -2.66 -7.33 -1.96
CA LEU A 197 -2.20 -8.04 -0.77
C LEU A 197 -3.06 -9.30 -0.60
N ARG A 198 -2.40 -10.42 -0.34
CA ARG A 198 -3.04 -11.72 -0.15
C ARG A 198 -2.81 -12.27 1.25
N GLU A 199 -3.62 -13.25 1.65
CA GLU A 199 -3.62 -13.83 3.01
C GLU A 199 -2.23 -14.26 3.47
N HIS A 200 -1.49 -14.95 2.61
CA HIS A 200 -0.17 -15.47 2.97
C HIS A 200 0.95 -14.43 2.82
N ASP A 201 0.71 -13.22 2.30
CA ASP A 201 1.77 -12.21 2.14
C ASP A 201 2.29 -11.67 3.48
N LEU A 202 1.49 -11.81 4.53
CA LEU A 202 1.80 -11.39 5.90
C LEU A 202 1.92 -12.59 6.87
N ASP A 203 1.99 -13.82 6.34
CA ASP A 203 2.16 -15.02 7.16
C ASP A 203 3.63 -15.15 7.60
N PRO A 204 3.93 -15.10 8.91
CA PRO A 204 5.30 -15.26 9.40
C PRO A 204 5.88 -16.67 9.18
N ASP A 205 5.04 -17.70 9.04
CA ASP A 205 5.49 -19.09 8.91
C ASP A 205 5.79 -19.50 7.46
N GLY A 206 5.38 -18.69 6.48
CA GLY A 206 5.59 -18.97 5.06
C GLY A 206 5.10 -17.85 4.15
N PRO A 207 5.73 -16.66 4.18
CA PRO A 207 5.21 -15.51 3.47
C PRO A 207 5.22 -15.72 1.96
N THR A 208 4.09 -15.43 1.31
CA THR A 208 4.06 -15.22 -0.14
C THR A 208 4.49 -13.79 -0.48
N ARG A 209 4.65 -13.48 -1.77
CA ARG A 209 4.91 -12.11 -2.23
C ARG A 209 3.64 -11.42 -2.71
N PRO A 210 3.38 -10.17 -2.30
CA PRO A 210 2.46 -9.28 -2.97
C PRO A 210 2.73 -9.28 -4.47
N GLY A 211 1.63 -9.29 -5.22
CA GLY A 211 1.65 -9.31 -6.67
C GLY A 211 0.94 -8.10 -7.26
N PRO A 212 1.10 -7.86 -8.57
CA PRO A 212 0.31 -6.86 -9.26
C PRO A 212 -1.18 -7.21 -9.15
N LEU A 213 -2.04 -6.22 -8.97
CA LEU A 213 -3.50 -6.47 -8.96
C LEU A 213 -3.98 -6.91 -10.35
N GLY A 214 -3.29 -6.53 -11.42
CA GLY A 214 -3.54 -7.01 -12.79
C GLY A 214 -2.38 -6.63 -13.69
N VAL A 215 -2.39 -7.08 -14.94
CA VAL A 215 -1.38 -6.64 -15.92
C VAL A 215 -2.11 -5.98 -17.09
N PRO A 216 -1.81 -4.71 -17.43
CA PRO A 216 -0.81 -3.83 -16.79
C PRO A 216 -1.23 -3.41 -15.36
N ASN A 217 -0.26 -3.21 -14.47
CA ASN A 217 -0.46 -2.80 -13.07
C ASN A 217 -0.22 -1.30 -12.82
N ALA A 218 0.18 -0.56 -13.84
CA ALA A 218 0.59 0.83 -13.71
C ALA A 218 -0.41 1.79 -14.37
N PHE A 219 -0.49 3.01 -13.84
CA PHE A 219 -1.22 4.11 -14.43
C PHE A 219 -0.50 5.44 -14.19
N MET A 220 -0.85 6.44 -14.99
CA MET A 220 -0.38 7.81 -14.83
C MET A 220 -1.55 8.70 -14.38
N THR A 221 -1.27 9.65 -13.49
CA THR A 221 -2.20 10.74 -13.20
C THR A 221 -2.08 11.84 -14.24
N ASP A 222 -3.16 12.59 -14.43
CA ASP A 222 -3.14 13.82 -15.19
C ASP A 222 -2.57 15.01 -14.38
N GLN A 223 -2.54 16.19 -15.01
CA GLN A 223 -2.10 17.45 -14.40
C GLN A 223 -2.94 17.91 -13.18
N HIS A 224 -4.10 17.28 -12.94
CA HIS A 224 -4.99 17.56 -11.82
C HIS A 224 -4.93 16.48 -10.73
N GLY A 225 -4.06 15.45 -10.89
CA GLY A 225 -3.98 14.33 -9.96
C GLY A 225 -5.19 13.40 -10.05
N MET A 226 -5.85 13.34 -11.21
CA MET A 226 -6.94 12.40 -11.48
C MET A 226 -6.43 11.19 -12.27
N ALA A 227 -7.02 10.03 -12.02
CA ALA A 227 -6.73 8.81 -12.77
C ALA A 227 -7.85 7.77 -12.64
N HIS A 228 -7.86 6.83 -13.59
CA HIS A 228 -8.66 5.61 -13.54
C HIS A 228 -7.77 4.40 -13.76
N TYR A 229 -8.06 3.31 -13.07
CA TYR A 229 -7.38 2.04 -13.24
C TYR A 229 -8.40 0.91 -13.20
N ARG A 230 -8.19 -0.14 -14.01
CA ARG A 230 -9.07 -1.31 -14.05
C ARG A 230 -8.25 -2.58 -14.24
N ALA A 231 -8.58 -3.61 -13.47
CA ALA A 231 -8.01 -4.95 -13.62
C ALA A 231 -9.09 -6.02 -13.45
N THR A 232 -8.96 -7.13 -14.16
CA THR A 232 -9.80 -8.31 -13.96
C THR A 232 -8.91 -9.49 -13.62
N LEU A 233 -9.17 -10.14 -12.48
CA LEU A 233 -8.39 -11.27 -12.00
C LEU A 233 -9.20 -12.56 -12.15
N PRO A 234 -8.57 -13.67 -12.56
CA PRO A 234 -9.15 -15.00 -12.40
C PRO A 234 -9.08 -15.42 -10.92
N ASN A 235 -10.18 -15.98 -10.41
CA ASN A 235 -10.31 -16.53 -9.06
C ASN A 235 -9.62 -15.72 -7.92
N PRO A 236 -9.87 -14.39 -7.76
CA PRO A 236 -9.25 -13.59 -6.70
C PRO A 236 -9.75 -13.92 -5.29
N PHE A 237 -10.90 -14.57 -5.17
CA PHE A 237 -11.64 -14.78 -3.93
C PHE A 237 -11.97 -16.26 -3.68
N PRO A 238 -11.01 -17.19 -3.71
CA PRO A 238 -11.28 -18.60 -3.49
C PRO A 238 -11.99 -18.82 -2.13
N ALA A 239 -12.78 -19.90 -2.06
CA ALA A 239 -13.48 -20.27 -0.83
C ALA A 239 -12.51 -20.56 0.32
N ALA A 240 -12.92 -20.23 1.54
CA ALA A 240 -12.14 -20.50 2.73
C ALA A 240 -11.85 -22.01 2.86
N GLY A 241 -10.60 -22.37 3.17
CA GLY A 241 -10.17 -23.75 3.31
C GLY A 241 -9.85 -24.48 2.00
N THR A 242 -9.97 -23.84 0.84
CA THR A 242 -9.46 -24.41 -0.42
C THR A 242 -7.94 -24.64 -0.31
N PRO A 243 -7.44 -25.88 -0.48
CA PRO A 243 -6.01 -26.18 -0.34
C PRO A 243 -5.15 -25.34 -1.29
N GLY A 244 -4.12 -24.67 -0.75
CA GLY A 244 -3.21 -23.83 -1.53
C GLY A 244 -3.79 -22.51 -2.04
N ALA A 245 -5.02 -22.16 -1.65
CA ALA A 245 -5.60 -20.85 -1.97
C ALA A 245 -4.80 -19.72 -1.30
N ASN A 246 -4.75 -18.57 -1.96
CA ASN A 246 -4.17 -17.35 -1.41
C ASN A 246 -5.03 -16.16 -1.83
N ARG A 247 -6.04 -15.86 -1.01
CA ARG A 247 -7.10 -14.91 -1.34
C ARG A 247 -6.60 -13.47 -1.36
N VAL A 248 -7.12 -12.63 -2.25
CA VAL A 248 -6.90 -11.18 -2.18
C VAL A 248 -7.69 -10.61 -1.00
N ILE A 249 -7.00 -9.92 -0.09
CA ILE A 249 -7.58 -9.33 1.14
C ILE A 249 -7.45 -7.81 1.19
N ASN A 250 -6.60 -7.22 0.37
CA ASN A 250 -6.44 -5.77 0.30
C ASN A 250 -5.85 -5.38 -1.06
N VAL A 251 -5.89 -4.08 -1.34
CA VAL A 251 -5.22 -3.45 -2.47
C VAL A 251 -4.36 -2.30 -1.96
N ILE A 252 -3.26 -2.01 -2.64
CA ILE A 252 -2.42 -0.87 -2.33
C ILE A 252 -2.05 -0.12 -3.61
N VAL A 253 -2.19 1.20 -3.56
CA VAL A 253 -1.82 2.13 -4.62
C VAL A 253 -0.55 2.83 -4.19
N LEU A 254 0.49 2.67 -4.99
CA LEU A 254 1.85 3.08 -4.68
C LEU A 254 2.32 4.11 -5.70
N TRP A 255 2.84 5.23 -5.23
CA TRP A 255 3.47 6.25 -6.06
C TRP A 255 4.94 5.91 -6.32
N MET A 256 5.42 6.09 -7.56
CA MET A 256 6.79 5.76 -7.99
C MET A 256 7.68 7.01 -7.94
N SER A 257 8.55 7.14 -6.94
CA SER A 257 9.42 8.32 -6.79
C SER A 257 10.47 8.44 -7.88
N TYR A 258 10.87 7.30 -8.45
CA TYR A 258 11.85 7.23 -9.54
C TYR A 258 11.22 7.52 -10.91
N GLN A 259 9.92 7.83 -10.96
CA GLN A 259 9.18 8.11 -12.21
C GLN A 259 9.33 7.00 -13.27
N GLN A 260 9.69 5.79 -12.82
CA GLN A 260 9.96 4.60 -13.64
C GLN A 260 9.16 3.42 -13.07
N ASN A 261 8.77 2.49 -13.94
CA ASN A 261 8.16 1.22 -13.55
C ASN A 261 9.05 0.08 -14.07
N TYR A 262 9.26 -0.92 -13.22
CA TYR A 262 10.15 -2.04 -13.49
C TYR A 262 9.40 -3.34 -13.84
N GLY A 263 8.14 -3.21 -14.27
CA GLY A 263 7.22 -4.27 -14.67
C GLY A 263 6.13 -4.57 -13.63
N GLY A 264 5.71 -5.83 -13.56
CA GLY A 264 4.77 -6.32 -12.54
C GLY A 264 5.36 -6.39 -11.11
N ALA A 265 6.64 -6.03 -10.98
CA ALA A 265 7.36 -5.93 -9.73
C ALA A 265 7.09 -4.59 -9.04
N ILE A 266 7.37 -4.58 -7.74
CA ILE A 266 6.88 -3.59 -6.79
C ILE A 266 7.84 -2.39 -6.80
N GLY A 267 9.15 -2.62 -7.03
CA GLY A 267 10.20 -1.61 -7.22
C GLY A 267 11.58 -2.29 -7.28
N HIS A 268 12.65 -1.54 -7.55
CA HIS A 268 14.04 -1.98 -7.45
C HIS A 268 14.50 -2.14 -5.99
N PHE A 269 14.07 -1.23 -5.12
CA PHE A 269 14.56 -1.16 -3.73
C PHE A 269 13.46 -1.45 -2.71
N GLY A 270 12.22 -1.61 -3.19
CA GLY A 270 11.08 -2.01 -2.39
C GLY A 270 10.41 -0.82 -1.71
N LEU A 271 9.46 -1.16 -0.84
CA LEU A 271 8.59 -0.22 -0.14
C LEU A 271 9.41 0.82 0.65
N GLY A 272 9.23 2.09 0.29
CA GLY A 272 9.95 3.23 0.85
C GLY A 272 11.26 3.59 0.16
N GLY A 273 11.86 2.68 -0.61
CA GLY A 273 13.08 2.96 -1.39
C GLY A 273 12.79 3.75 -2.66
N ASP A 274 11.94 3.19 -3.53
CA ASP A 274 11.58 3.79 -4.83
C ASP A 274 10.07 3.84 -5.11
N ILE A 275 9.28 3.32 -4.18
CA ILE A 275 7.82 3.30 -4.22
C ILE A 275 7.26 3.62 -2.85
N HIS A 276 6.05 4.19 -2.83
CA HIS A 276 5.49 4.76 -1.61
C HIS A 276 3.97 4.60 -1.56
N ALA A 277 3.48 3.91 -0.53
CA ALA A 277 2.06 3.63 -0.33
C ALA A 277 1.30 4.92 -0.10
N GLN A 278 0.30 5.22 -0.94
CA GLN A 278 -0.51 6.43 -0.79
C GLN A 278 -1.98 6.13 -0.47
N LEU A 279 -2.55 5.04 -1.02
CA LEU A 279 -3.93 4.63 -0.74
C LEU A 279 -4.01 3.11 -0.49
N LYS A 280 -4.80 2.70 0.51
CA LYS A 280 -5.12 1.29 0.80
C LYS A 280 -6.41 1.17 1.62
N LEU A 281 -6.93 -0.05 1.81
CA LEU A 281 -7.97 -0.30 2.80
C LEU A 281 -7.34 -0.46 4.20
N GLN A 282 -8.03 -0.02 5.24
CA GLN A 282 -7.50 0.00 6.63
C GLN A 282 -7.29 -1.41 7.23
N GLY A 283 -7.90 -2.43 6.64
CA GLY A 283 -7.79 -3.82 7.07
C GLY A 283 -8.22 -4.80 5.99
N PRO A 284 -8.18 -6.11 6.31
CA PRO A 284 -8.68 -7.16 5.42
C PRO A 284 -10.11 -6.87 4.97
N SER A 285 -10.37 -7.06 3.69
CA SER A 285 -11.62 -6.74 3.01
C SER A 285 -12.02 -7.87 2.06
N PHE A 286 -13.14 -7.69 1.35
CA PHE A 286 -13.65 -8.60 0.32
C PHE A 286 -14.22 -9.92 0.83
N ALA A 287 -14.39 -10.14 2.13
CA ALA A 287 -14.91 -11.40 2.71
C ALA A 287 -16.28 -11.85 2.17
N GLU A 288 -17.08 -10.91 1.66
CA GLU A 288 -18.39 -11.13 1.05
C GLU A 288 -18.34 -11.80 -0.33
N PHE A 289 -17.20 -11.76 -1.02
CA PHE A 289 -17.07 -12.35 -2.35
C PHE A 289 -16.57 -13.79 -2.27
N THR A 290 -16.99 -14.64 -3.19
CA THR A 290 -16.37 -15.95 -3.38
C THR A 290 -16.36 -16.31 -4.85
N THR A 291 -15.20 -16.67 -5.37
CA THR A 291 -14.98 -17.13 -6.74
C THR A 291 -14.90 -18.65 -6.79
N VAL A 292 -15.19 -19.20 -7.97
CA VAL A 292 -15.16 -20.64 -8.27
C VAL A 292 -14.25 -20.89 -9.46
N ASP A 293 -13.67 -22.08 -9.56
CA ASP A 293 -12.84 -22.50 -10.70
C ASP A 293 -13.66 -22.99 -11.92
#